data_AF-A0A7S1T0K8-F1
#
_entry.id   AF-A0A7S1T0K8-F1
#
_cell.length_a   1.000
_cell.length_b   1.000
_cell.length_c   1.000
_cell.angle_alpha   90.00
_cell.angle_beta   90.00
_cell.angle_gamma   90.00
#
_symmetry.space_group_name_H-M   'P 1'
#
loop_
_entity.id
_entity.type
_entity.pdbx_description
1 polymer ?
#
loop_
_entity_poly.entity_id
_entity_poly.type
_entity_poly.pdbx_seq_one_letter_code
_entity_poly.pdbx_strand_id
1 'polypeptide(L)'
;ECPPGLPIGCSRVAVLNSHRTGGVEPLEVRGVELGLVTDAFKSTAEKAGGRLLYRGAIADGSAGEFQHYRFISTLFGFPDDLFARVSLTAEEAAVLVEVQGQLRIGYGDMDVNTNRNIRLLQSVKEATS
;
A
#
# COMPACT_ATOMS: atom_id res chain seq x y z
N GLU A 1 18.46 14.74 -6.57
CA GLU A 1 18.08 15.94 -7.35
C GLU A 1 17.14 15.57 -8.49
N CYS A 2 16.59 16.54 -9.23
CA CYS A 2 15.89 16.25 -10.50
C CYS A 2 16.85 15.52 -11.47
N PRO A 3 16.35 14.62 -12.35
CA PRO A 3 17.07 14.14 -13.54
C PRO A 3 17.97 15.23 -14.16
N PRO A 4 19.23 14.93 -14.54
CA PRO A 4 20.09 15.93 -15.16
C PRO A 4 19.38 16.45 -16.42
N GLY A 5 19.27 17.77 -16.55
CA GLY A 5 18.57 18.41 -17.68
C GLY A 5 17.10 18.78 -17.43
N LEU A 6 16.52 18.51 -16.25
CA LEU A 6 15.19 19.01 -15.87
C LEU A 6 15.25 20.29 -15.02
N PRO A 7 14.22 21.16 -15.08
CA PRO A 7 14.16 22.39 -14.28
C PRO A 7 14.25 22.12 -12.78
N ILE A 8 14.88 23.06 -12.05
CA ILE A 8 14.84 23.08 -10.59
C ILE A 8 13.37 23.16 -10.16
N GLY A 9 12.95 22.25 -9.28
CA GLY A 9 11.54 22.14 -8.85
C GLY A 9 10.67 21.23 -9.73
N CYS A 10 11.25 20.41 -10.60
CA CYS A 10 10.48 19.42 -11.35
C CYS A 10 9.70 18.47 -10.41
N SER A 11 8.41 18.26 -10.70
CA SER A 11 7.61 17.17 -10.12
C SER A 11 8.23 15.85 -10.57
N ARG A 12 9.04 15.20 -9.72
CA ARG A 12 9.72 13.96 -10.10
C ARG A 12 8.74 12.79 -10.09
N VAL A 13 7.93 12.59 -11.12
CA VAL A 13 7.28 11.29 -11.30
C VAL A 13 8.39 10.22 -11.25
N ALA A 14 8.26 9.24 -10.35
CA ALA A 14 9.29 8.22 -10.16
C ALA A 14 9.63 7.58 -11.52
N VAL A 15 10.92 7.64 -11.90
CA VAL A 15 11.41 7.10 -13.19
C VAL A 15 11.14 5.60 -13.29
N LEU A 16 11.12 4.92 -12.14
CA LEU A 16 10.71 3.54 -11.98
C LEU A 16 9.52 3.51 -11.03
N ASN A 17 8.32 3.30 -11.58
CA ASN A 17 7.20 2.76 -10.82
C ASN A 17 7.32 1.24 -10.90
N SER A 18 7.74 0.59 -9.82
CA SER A 18 7.58 -0.85 -9.70
C SER A 18 6.08 -1.16 -9.62
N HIS A 19 5.41 -1.21 -10.77
CA HIS A 19 4.15 -1.93 -10.89
C HIS A 19 4.48 -3.37 -10.51
N ARG A 20 3.98 -3.82 -9.35
CA ARG A 20 4.51 -4.94 -8.56
C ARG A 20 5.83 -4.55 -7.90
N THR A 21 5.79 -4.22 -6.61
CA THR A 21 6.95 -4.47 -5.74
C THR A 21 7.34 -5.93 -5.96
N GLY A 22 8.41 -6.19 -6.72
CA GLY A 22 8.86 -7.51 -7.15
C GLY A 22 9.38 -8.40 -6.02
N GLY A 23 8.64 -8.50 -4.92
CA GLY A 23 9.04 -9.22 -3.72
C GLY A 23 8.08 -9.14 -2.53
N VAL A 24 6.95 -8.43 -2.61
CA VAL A 24 5.92 -8.48 -1.55
C VAL A 24 4.79 -9.36 -2.04
N GLU A 25 4.73 -10.59 -1.52
CA GLU A 25 3.63 -11.50 -1.78
C GLU A 25 2.35 -10.98 -1.12
N PRO A 26 1.18 -11.14 -1.76
CA PRO A 26 -0.10 -10.89 -1.12
C PRO A 26 -0.22 -11.66 0.20
N LEU A 27 -0.79 -11.02 1.21
CA LEU A 27 -1.11 -11.71 2.46
C LEU A 27 -2.44 -12.44 2.29
N GLU A 28 -2.44 -13.75 2.49
CA GLU A 28 -3.64 -14.57 2.57
C GLU A 28 -4.00 -14.83 4.04
N VAL A 29 -5.23 -14.49 4.42
CA VAL A 29 -5.78 -14.71 5.77
C VAL A 29 -6.98 -15.66 5.65
N ARG A 30 -6.93 -16.79 6.36
CA ARG A 30 -7.99 -17.81 6.35
C ARG A 30 -8.79 -17.78 7.65
N GLY A 31 -10.08 -18.10 7.56
CA GLY A 31 -10.95 -18.26 8.74
C GLY A 31 -11.31 -16.95 9.45
N VAL A 32 -11.03 -15.80 8.84
CA VAL A 32 -11.35 -14.46 9.39
C VAL A 32 -12.27 -13.74 8.42
N GLU A 33 -13.25 -13.02 8.95
CA GLU A 33 -14.20 -12.23 8.17
C GLU A 33 -13.49 -11.10 7.40
N LEU A 34 -13.91 -10.86 6.15
CA LEU A 34 -13.43 -9.76 5.30
C LEU A 34 -13.44 -8.41 6.02
N GLY A 35 -14.52 -8.08 6.74
CA GLY A 35 -14.64 -6.81 7.47
C GLY A 35 -13.55 -6.61 8.52
N LEU A 36 -13.24 -7.68 9.28
CA LEU A 36 -12.19 -7.65 10.31
C LEU A 36 -10.80 -7.42 9.71
N VAL A 37 -10.46 -8.13 8.62
CA VAL A 37 -9.17 -7.94 7.94
C VAL A 37 -9.06 -6.54 7.34
N THR A 38 -10.16 -6.03 6.79
CA THR A 38 -10.25 -4.70 6.19
C THR A 38 -10.01 -3.59 7.24
N ASP A 39 -10.63 -3.71 8.41
CA ASP A 39 -10.47 -2.76 9.51
C ASP A 39 -9.12 -2.93 10.22
N ALA A 40 -8.58 -4.15 10.31
CA ALA A 40 -7.23 -4.40 10.81
C ALA A 40 -6.17 -3.73 9.92
N PHE A 41 -6.32 -3.83 8.59
CA PHE A 41 -5.44 -3.14 7.65
C PHE A 41 -5.51 -1.63 7.84
N LYS A 42 -6.73 -1.07 7.92
CA LYS A 42 -6.91 0.37 8.15
C LYS A 42 -6.25 0.84 9.44
N SER A 43 -6.53 0.16 10.56
CA SER A 43 -5.94 0.50 11.86
C SER A 43 -4.41 0.46 11.81
N THR A 44 -3.85 -0.55 11.15
CA THR A 44 -2.41 -0.73 11.00
C THR A 44 -1.78 0.37 10.16
N ALA A 45 -2.37 0.69 9.01
CA ALA A 45 -1.90 1.75 8.13
C ALA A 45 -1.95 3.12 8.81
N GLU A 46 -3.02 3.43 9.55
CA GLU A 46 -3.16 4.67 10.30
C GLU A 46 -2.16 4.77 11.46
N LYS A 47 -1.95 3.69 12.22
CA LYS A 47 -0.91 3.63 13.28
C LYS A 47 0.51 3.80 12.74
N ALA A 48 0.77 3.35 11.52
CA ALA A 48 2.05 3.53 10.85
C ALA A 48 2.26 4.96 10.30
N GLY A 49 1.32 5.88 10.53
CA GLY A 49 1.40 7.28 10.09
C GLY A 49 0.76 7.54 8.72
N GLY A 50 0.00 6.57 8.19
CA GLY A 50 -0.78 6.75 6.97
C GLY A 50 -2.07 7.52 7.23
N ARG A 51 -2.42 8.45 6.35
CA ARG A 51 -3.72 9.10 6.36
C ARG A 51 -4.61 8.48 5.28
N LEU A 52 -5.72 7.86 5.67
CA LEU A 52 -6.72 7.38 4.72
C LEU A 52 -7.27 8.55 3.90
N LEU A 53 -7.19 8.42 2.58
CA LEU A 53 -7.72 9.39 1.61
C LEU A 53 -9.01 8.89 0.96
N TYR A 54 -9.09 7.59 0.69
CA TYR A 54 -10.26 6.98 0.05
C TYR A 54 -10.43 5.53 0.51
N ARG A 55 -11.68 5.11 0.69
CA ARG A 55 -12.12 3.74 0.97
C ARG A 55 -13.39 3.49 0.15
N GLY A 56 -13.45 2.40 -0.59
CA GLY A 56 -14.61 2.09 -1.44
C GLY A 56 -14.56 0.69 -2.04
N ALA A 57 -15.59 0.34 -2.80
CA ALA A 57 -15.68 -0.96 -3.47
C ALA A 57 -14.59 -1.10 -4.56
N ILE A 58 -14.18 -2.34 -4.84
CA ILE A 58 -13.23 -2.64 -5.91
C ILE A 58 -13.95 -2.49 -7.25
N ALA A 59 -13.34 -1.76 -8.19
CA ALA A 59 -13.96 -1.38 -9.46
C ALA A 59 -14.27 -2.58 -10.39
N ASP A 60 -13.59 -3.71 -10.23
CA ASP A 60 -13.80 -4.92 -11.03
C ASP A 60 -14.99 -5.78 -10.55
N GLY A 61 -15.69 -5.36 -9.50
CA GLY A 61 -16.84 -6.06 -8.93
C GLY A 61 -16.49 -7.18 -7.94
N SER A 62 -15.21 -7.39 -7.63
CA SER A 62 -14.81 -8.36 -6.61
C SER A 62 -15.35 -8.00 -5.23
N ALA A 63 -15.75 -9.01 -4.45
CA ALA A 63 -16.13 -8.85 -3.06
C ALA A 63 -14.92 -8.40 -2.22
N GLY A 64 -14.94 -7.14 -1.78
CA GLY A 64 -13.79 -6.53 -1.15
C GLY A 64 -13.84 -5.01 -1.16
N GLU A 65 -12.75 -4.43 -0.70
CA GLU A 65 -12.56 -2.99 -0.64
C GLU A 65 -11.19 -2.58 -1.15
N PHE A 66 -11.16 -1.38 -1.73
CA PHE A 66 -9.97 -0.65 -2.07
C PHE A 66 -9.77 0.49 -1.07
N GLN A 67 -8.53 0.67 -0.62
CA GLN A 67 -8.14 1.72 0.30
C GLN A 67 -6.91 2.46 -0.23
N HIS A 68 -6.92 3.78 -0.13
CA HIS A 68 -5.83 4.66 -0.53
C HIS A 68 -5.38 5.52 0.65
N TYR A 69 -4.10 5.48 0.95
CA TYR A 69 -3.47 6.23 2.03
C TYR A 69 -2.39 7.16 1.49
N ARG A 70 -2.20 8.28 2.18
CA ARG A 70 -1.02 9.14 2.05
C ARG A 70 -0.11 8.99 3.24
N PHE A 71 1.16 8.74 2.99
CA PHE A 71 2.24 8.80 3.97
C PHE A 71 3.11 10.02 3.67
N ILE A 72 3.72 10.60 4.69
CA ILE A 72 4.76 11.63 4.52
C ILE A 72 6.07 11.01 4.97
N SER A 73 7.03 10.87 4.06
CA SER A 73 8.35 10.34 4.40
C SER A 73 9.05 11.28 5.39
N THR A 74 9.59 10.73 6.48
CA THR A 74 10.25 11.52 7.53
C THR A 74 11.59 12.09 7.08
N LEU A 75 12.30 11.41 6.18
CA LEU A 75 13.65 11.80 5.76
C LEU A 75 13.66 12.99 4.78
N PHE A 76 12.59 13.18 4.01
CA PHE A 76 12.53 14.23 2.97
C PHE A 76 11.21 15.00 2.92
N GLY A 77 10.22 14.67 3.74
CA GLY A 77 8.90 15.31 3.73
C GLY A 77 8.09 15.04 2.46
N PHE A 78 8.49 14.06 1.64
CA PHE A 78 7.80 13.77 0.39
C PHE A 78 6.53 12.96 0.63
N PRO A 79 5.43 13.29 -0.07
CA PRO A 79 4.21 12.49 -0.02
C PRO A 79 4.38 11.19 -0.80
N ASP A 80 4.12 10.08 -0.13
CA ASP A 80 4.03 8.74 -0.72
C ASP A 80 2.57 8.27 -0.68
N ASP A 81 2.14 7.58 -1.72
CA ASP A 81 0.85 6.89 -1.68
C ASP A 81 1.04 5.42 -1.33
N LEU A 82 0.03 4.87 -0.68
CA LEU A 82 -0.16 3.44 -0.49
C LEU A 82 -1.56 3.08 -0.94
N PHE A 83 -1.66 2.09 -1.81
CA PHE A 83 -2.90 1.50 -2.25
C PHE A 83 -3.00 0.10 -1.68
N ALA A 84 -4.16 -0.26 -1.17
CA ALA A 84 -4.45 -1.59 -0.66
C ALA A 84 -5.75 -2.10 -1.27
N ARG A 85 -5.72 -3.36 -1.68
CA ARG A 85 -6.91 -4.14 -2.08
C ARG A 85 -7.08 -5.25 -1.05
N VAL A 86 -8.22 -5.28 -0.39
CA VAL A 86 -8.61 -6.32 0.56
C VAL A 86 -9.83 -7.01 -0.02
N SER A 87 -9.68 -8.25 -0.49
CA SER A 87 -10.75 -8.96 -1.20
C SER A 87 -10.84 -10.42 -0.82
N LEU A 88 -11.99 -11.03 -1.02
CA LEU A 88 -12.12 -12.48 -0.98
C LEU A 88 -11.41 -13.12 -2.20
N THR A 89 -10.80 -14.28 -1.99
CA THR A 89 -10.37 -15.16 -3.09
C THR A 89 -11.58 -15.57 -3.93
N ALA A 90 -11.35 -15.97 -5.19
CA ALA A 90 -12.42 -16.46 -6.07
C ALA A 90 -13.23 -17.65 -5.49
N GLU A 91 -12.60 -18.46 -4.63
CA GLU A 91 -13.25 -19.59 -3.94
C GLU A 91 -13.83 -19.19 -2.57
N GLU A 92 -13.78 -17.90 -2.20
CA GLU A 92 -14.23 -17.34 -0.90
C GLU A 92 -13.59 -18.00 0.34
N ALA A 93 -12.55 -18.81 0.17
CA ALA A 93 -11.88 -19.54 1.25
C ALA A 93 -10.89 -18.70 2.07
N ALA A 94 -10.47 -17.54 1.54
CA ALA A 94 -9.54 -16.64 2.21
C ALA A 94 -9.78 -15.17 1.85
N VAL A 95 -9.28 -14.29 2.71
CA VAL A 95 -9.14 -12.86 2.44
C VAL A 95 -7.71 -12.61 1.95
N LEU A 96 -7.58 -12.01 0.78
CA LEU A 96 -6.33 -11.54 0.20
C LEU A 96 -6.13 -10.05 0.48
N VAL A 97 -4.93 -9.68 0.91
CA VAL A 97 -4.49 -8.31 1.08
C VAL A 97 -3.31 -8.05 0.13
N GLU A 98 -3.55 -7.22 -0.88
CA GLU A 98 -2.56 -6.77 -1.83
C GLU A 98 -2.23 -5.30 -1.57
N VAL A 99 -0.94 -4.95 -1.57
CA VAL A 99 -0.49 -3.58 -1.32
C VAL A 99 0.48 -3.10 -2.38
N GLN A 100 0.32 -1.85 -2.77
CA GLN A 100 1.23 -1.16 -3.67
C GLN A 100 1.58 0.21 -3.10
N GLY A 101 2.86 0.44 -2.84
CA GLY A 101 3.37 1.77 -2.51
C GLY A 101 3.77 2.50 -3.78
N GLN A 102 3.58 3.81 -3.80
CA GLN A 102 3.99 4.67 -4.90
C GLN A 102 4.69 5.91 -4.36
N LEU A 103 5.97 6.05 -4.71
CA LEU A 103 6.73 7.27 -4.49
C LEU A 103 6.29 8.33 -5.52
N ARG A 104 5.99 9.54 -5.05
CA ARG A 104 5.61 10.64 -5.96
C ARG A 104 6.80 11.46 -6.47
N ILE A 105 7.96 11.38 -5.82
CA ILE A 105 9.12 12.25 -6.08
C ILE A 105 10.44 11.47 -5.94
N GLY A 106 11.21 11.25 -7.02
CA GLY A 106 12.57 10.69 -6.91
C GLY A 106 13.09 9.94 -8.14
N TYR A 107 14.33 9.45 -8.07
CA TYR A 107 14.85 8.44 -9.02
C TYR A 107 14.55 7.01 -8.57
N GLY A 108 14.21 6.83 -7.29
CA GLY A 108 13.94 5.56 -6.63
C GLY A 108 13.56 5.81 -5.18
N ASP A 109 12.99 4.80 -4.52
CA ASP A 109 12.46 4.90 -3.15
C ASP A 109 13.38 4.30 -2.08
N MET A 110 14.57 3.81 -2.45
CA MET A 110 15.51 3.15 -1.53
C MET A 110 14.84 2.07 -0.67
N ASP A 111 13.93 1.31 -1.27
CA ASP A 111 13.12 0.26 -0.63
C ASP A 111 12.21 0.76 0.51
N VAL A 112 11.97 2.08 0.63
CA VAL A 112 11.07 2.62 1.67
C VAL A 112 9.66 2.07 1.52
N ASN A 113 9.11 2.03 0.30
CA ASN A 113 7.76 1.48 0.10
C ASN A 113 7.75 -0.03 0.30
N THR A 114 8.75 -0.75 -0.22
CA THR A 114 8.88 -2.21 -0.03
C THR A 114 8.89 -2.57 1.45
N ASN A 115 9.77 -1.92 2.23
CA ASN A 115 9.89 -2.17 3.67
C ASN A 115 8.61 -1.80 4.44
N ARG A 116 7.94 -0.69 4.06
CA ARG A 116 6.65 -0.32 4.65
C ARG A 116 5.60 -1.38 4.36
N ASN A 117 5.49 -1.82 3.10
CA ASN A 117 4.50 -2.81 2.68
C ASN A 117 4.69 -4.13 3.45
N ILE A 118 5.93 -4.63 3.57
CA ILE A 118 6.25 -5.84 4.34
C ILE A 118 5.79 -5.70 5.80
N ARG A 119 6.15 -4.59 6.46
CA ARG A 119 5.79 -4.37 7.87
C ARG A 119 4.29 -4.25 8.08
N LEU A 120 3.58 -3.58 7.16
CA LEU A 120 2.13 -3.46 7.21
C LEU A 120 1.47 -4.83 7.09
N LEU A 121 1.85 -5.64 6.09
CA LEU A 121 1.30 -6.98 5.93
C LEU A 121 1.60 -7.89 7.13
N GLN A 122 2.83 -7.83 7.67
CA GLN A 122 3.17 -8.57 8.90
C GLN A 122 2.29 -8.16 10.09
N SER A 123 2.09 -6.85 10.29
CA SER A 123 1.26 -6.34 11.38
C SER A 123 -0.22 -6.71 11.22
N VAL A 124 -0.74 -6.73 9.98
CA VAL A 124 -2.10 -7.23 9.70
C VAL A 124 -2.18 -8.71 10.04
N LYS A 125 -1.22 -9.51 9.58
CA LYS A 125 -1.17 -10.94 9.87
C LYS A 125 -1.20 -11.21 11.36
N GLU A 126 -0.40 -10.49 12.15
CA GLU A 126 -0.39 -10.60 13.62
C GLU A 126 -1.73 -10.19 14.26
N ALA A 127 -2.40 -9.18 13.71
CA ALA A 127 -3.69 -8.72 14.20
C ALA A 127 -4.88 -9.63 13.81
N THR A 128 -4.68 -10.52 12.83
CA THR A 128 -5.72 -11.42 12.30
C THR A 128 -5.35 -12.90 12.44
N SER A 129 -4.32 -13.23 13.22
CA SER A 129 -4.00 -14.61 13.63
C SER A 129 -4.67 -14.94 14.96
#